data_AF-A0A099PDS3-F1
#
_entry.id   AF-A0A099PDS3-F1
#
_cell.length_a   1.000
_cell.length_b   1.000
_cell.length_c   1.000
_cell.angle_alpha   90.00
_cell.angle_beta   90.00
_cell.angle_gamma   90.00
#
_symmetry.space_group_name_H-M   'P 1'
#
loop_
_entity.id
_entity.type
_entity.pdbx_description
1 polymer ?
#
loop_
_entity_poly.entity_id
_entity_poly.type
_entity_poly.pdbx_seq_one_letter_code
_entity_poly.pdbx_strand_id
1 'polypeptide(L)'
;MHHYLRKRADQPRENFMLLLSGFGIFMLGLLAIGTAQFLLPDSLGAELLALFGLVLLGGGIIVAAIGYLSLSVLRILRFLDSDDDKPS
;
A
#
# COMPACT_ATOMS: atom_id res chain seq x y z
N MET A 1 2.26 -35.66 -6.86
CA MET A 1 1.66 -35.01 -5.67
C MET A 1 2.29 -33.64 -5.34
N HIS A 2 2.76 -32.81 -6.30
CA HIS A 2 3.52 -31.58 -5.98
C HIS A 2 3.23 -30.31 -6.78
N HIS A 3 2.33 -30.27 -7.77
CA HIS A 3 2.26 -29.10 -8.69
C HIS A 3 0.93 -28.35 -8.80
N TYR A 4 -0.12 -28.76 -8.08
CA TYR A 4 -1.42 -28.05 -8.15
C TYR A 4 -1.67 -27.09 -6.98
N LEU A 5 -0.97 -27.22 -5.85
CA LEU A 5 -1.16 -26.38 -4.67
C LEU A 5 -0.55 -24.98 -4.77
N ARG A 6 0.18 -24.68 -5.86
CA ARG A 6 0.85 -23.39 -6.06
C ARG A 6 0.12 -22.45 -7.02
N LYS A 7 -0.93 -22.92 -7.71
CA LYS A 7 -1.60 -22.15 -8.78
C LYS A 7 -2.70 -21.19 -8.32
N ARG A 8 -3.10 -21.18 -7.05
CA ARG A 8 -4.13 -20.25 -6.52
C ARG A 8 -3.64 -19.26 -5.47
N ALA A 9 -2.35 -19.30 -5.10
CA ALA A 9 -1.82 -18.41 -4.06
C ALA A 9 -1.37 -17.03 -4.57
N ASP A 10 -1.26 -16.83 -5.90
CA ASP A 10 -0.55 -15.67 -6.46
C ASP A 10 -1.41 -14.43 -6.73
N GLN A 11 -2.75 -14.50 -6.69
CA GLN A 11 -3.58 -13.34 -7.07
C GLN A 11 -3.92 -12.32 -5.95
N PRO A 12 -3.97 -12.68 -4.65
CA PRO A 12 -4.15 -11.67 -3.59
C PRO A 12 -2.83 -11.10 -3.06
N ARG A 13 -1.71 -11.79 -3.27
CA ARG A 13 -0.41 -11.45 -2.67
C ARG A 13 0.26 -10.26 -3.35
N GLU A 14 0.08 -10.13 -4.65
CA GLU A 14 0.63 -9.02 -5.45
C GLU A 14 -0.04 -7.69 -5.10
N ASN A 15 -1.37 -7.66 -5.02
CA ASN A 15 -2.12 -6.48 -4.60
C ASN A 15 -1.82 -6.05 -3.16
N PHE A 16 -1.61 -7.04 -2.28
CA PHE A 16 -1.15 -6.78 -0.92
C PHE A 16 0.27 -6.19 -0.90
N MET A 17 1.18 -6.69 -1.74
CA MET A 17 2.54 -6.13 -1.89
C MET A 17 2.51 -4.69 -2.41
N LEU A 18 1.58 -4.35 -3.29
CA LEU A 18 1.39 -3.01 -3.84
C LEU A 18 0.85 -2.03 -2.79
N LEU A 19 -0.11 -2.47 -1.96
CA LEU A 19 -0.53 -1.72 -0.76
C LEU A 19 0.66 -1.50 0.19
N LEU A 20 1.42 -2.56 0.47
CA LEU A 20 2.55 -2.51 1.39
C LEU A 20 3.68 -1.60 0.88
N SER A 21 3.94 -1.60 -0.43
CA SER A 21 4.93 -0.71 -1.03
C SER A 21 4.47 0.75 -0.98
N GLY A 22 3.19 1.02 -1.28
CA GLY A 22 2.60 2.35 -1.13
C GLY A 22 2.67 2.86 0.31
N PHE A 23 2.37 2.00 1.28
CA PHE A 23 2.51 2.30 2.70
C PHE A 23 3.96 2.58 3.11
N GLY A 24 4.92 1.81 2.58
CA GLY A 24 6.35 2.05 2.80
C GLY A 24 6.80 3.43 2.27
N ILE A 25 6.39 3.77 1.05
CA ILE A 25 6.68 5.09 0.44
C ILE A 25 6.02 6.21 1.27
N PHE A 26 4.78 6.02 1.70
CA PHE A 26 4.07 6.96 2.56
C PHE A 26 4.81 7.21 3.88
N MET A 27 5.23 6.14 4.57
CA MET A 27 6.00 6.23 5.81
C MET A 27 7.34 6.95 5.62
N LEU A 28 8.04 6.69 4.50
CA LEU A 28 9.27 7.40 4.16
C LEU A 28 9.02 8.90 3.92
N GLY A 29 7.94 9.26 3.21
CA GLY A 29 7.53 10.65 3.03
C GLY A 29 7.20 11.33 4.36
N LEU A 30 6.47 10.65 5.25
CA LEU A 30 6.14 11.15 6.58
C LEU A 30 7.38 11.36 7.45
N LEU A 31 8.33 10.41 7.44
CA LEU A 31 9.60 10.54 8.13
C LEU A 31 10.43 11.70 7.58
N ALA A 32 10.46 11.90 6.26
CA ALA A 32 11.17 13.01 5.63
C ALA A 32 10.59 14.38 6.03
N ILE A 33 9.26 14.50 6.08
CA ILE A 33 8.61 15.73 6.56
C ILE A 33 8.89 15.93 8.06
N GLY A 34 8.79 14.85 8.85
CA GLY A 34 9.06 14.91 10.28
C GLY A 34 10.50 15.33 10.59
N THR A 35 11.49 14.78 9.88
CA THR A 35 12.89 15.21 10.05
C THR A 35 13.11 16.63 9.56
N ALA A 36 12.47 17.03 8.46
CA ALA A 36 12.51 18.41 7.97
C ALA A 36 11.97 19.42 8.99
N GLN A 37 10.87 19.12 9.67
CA GLN A 37 10.26 20.06 10.62
C GLN A 37 10.86 20.02 12.02
N PHE A 38 11.23 18.84 12.53
CA PHE A 38 11.63 18.67 13.93
C PHE A 38 13.15 18.60 14.14
N LEU A 39 13.92 18.18 13.14
CA LEU A 39 15.36 17.95 13.27
C LEU A 39 16.20 19.01 12.57
N LEU A 40 15.67 19.62 11.52
CA LEU A 40 16.37 20.64 10.76
C LEU A 40 15.97 22.04 11.25
N PRO A 41 16.92 22.97 11.42
CA PRO A 41 16.60 24.37 11.66
C PRO A 41 15.88 24.97 10.45
N ASP A 42 14.97 25.91 10.71
CA ASP A 42 14.22 26.63 9.68
C ASP A 42 15.17 27.22 8.64
N SER A 43 15.24 26.54 7.50
CA SER A 43 16.17 26.81 6.43
C SER A 43 15.56 26.35 5.12
N LEU A 44 16.03 26.94 4.03
CA LEU A 44 15.56 26.60 2.68
C LEU A 44 15.72 25.11 2.35
N GLY A 45 16.72 24.45 2.94
CA GLY A 45 16.92 23.01 2.81
C GLY A 45 15.84 22.17 3.50
N ALA A 46 15.33 22.62 4.66
CA ALA A 46 14.23 21.98 5.36
C ALA A 46 12.93 22.08 4.56
N GLU A 47 12.64 23.24 3.98
CA GLU A 47 11.46 23.42 3.10
C GLU A 47 11.51 22.51 1.87
N LEU A 48 12.67 22.40 1.20
CA LEU A 48 12.84 21.52 0.05
C LEU A 48 12.70 20.04 0.42
N LEU A 49 13.22 19.64 1.59
CA LEU A 49 13.06 18.28 2.09
C LEU A 49 11.60 17.98 2.46
N ALA A 50 10.90 18.94 3.08
CA ALA A 50 9.49 18.82 3.40
C ALA A 50 8.63 18.72 2.12
N LEU A 51 8.93 19.51 1.09
CA LEU A 51 8.27 19.43 -0.21
C LEU A 51 8.51 18.07 -0.89
N PHE A 52 9.75 17.57 -0.85
CA PHE A 52 10.08 16.25 -1.37
C PHE A 52 9.32 15.15 -0.61
N GLY A 53 9.31 15.23 0.72
CA GLY A 53 8.54 14.34 1.58
C GLY A 53 7.04 14.41 1.29
N LEU A 54 6.50 15.58 0.97
CA LEU A 54 5.09 15.78 0.61
C LEU A 54 4.73 15.09 -0.71
N VAL A 55 5.60 15.17 -1.72
CA VAL A 55 5.41 14.46 -3.00
C VAL A 55 5.42 12.95 -2.78
N LEU A 56 6.37 12.45 -1.98
CA LEU A 56 6.43 11.04 -1.62
C LEU A 56 5.20 10.59 -0.83
N LEU A 57 4.75 11.41 0.12
CA LEU A 57 3.57 11.14 0.94
C LEU A 57 2.31 11.05 0.07
N GLY A 58 2.10 12.01 -0.83
CA GLY A 58 1.00 11.99 -1.79
C GLY A 58 1.05 10.79 -2.75
N GLY A 59 2.22 10.50 -3.32
CA GLY A 59 2.42 9.34 -4.19
C GLY A 59 2.17 8.01 -3.47
N GLY A 60 2.66 7.88 -2.24
CA GLY A 60 2.45 6.72 -1.38
C GLY A 60 0.97 6.48 -1.07
N ILE A 61 0.20 7.54 -0.79
CA ILE A 61 -1.26 7.43 -0.59
C ILE A 61 -1.95 6.92 -1.85
N ILE A 62 -1.60 7.42 -3.04
CA ILE A 62 -2.22 6.98 -4.30
C ILE A 62 -1.95 5.49 -4.54
N VAL A 63 -0.68 5.07 -4.40
CA VAL A 63 -0.28 3.67 -4.56
C VAL A 63 -0.96 2.78 -3.53
N ALA A 64 -1.02 3.21 -2.27
CA ALA A 64 -1.70 2.50 -1.19
C ALA A 64 -3.21 2.40 -1.44
N ALA A 65 -3.85 3.48 -1.91
CA ALA A 65 -5.28 3.49 -2.24
C ALA A 65 -5.60 2.51 -3.37
N ILE A 66 -4.76 2.44 -4.41
CA ILE A 66 -4.90 1.46 -5.49
C ILE A 66 -4.78 0.03 -4.94
N GLY A 67 -3.77 -0.24 -4.10
CA GLY A 67 -3.61 -1.54 -3.43
C GLY A 67 -4.80 -1.91 -2.54
N TYR A 68 -5.35 -0.94 -1.81
CA TYR A 68 -6.52 -1.12 -0.95
C TYR A 68 -7.80 -1.42 -1.75
N LEU A 69 -8.02 -0.70 -2.87
CA LEU A 69 -9.15 -0.97 -3.77
C LEU A 69 -9.09 -2.41 -4.30
N SER A 70 -7.90 -2.86 -4.71
CA SER A 70 -7.69 -4.23 -5.16
C SER A 70 -7.99 -5.28 -4.07
N LEU A 71 -7.63 -5.02 -2.81
CA LEU A 71 -7.97 -5.91 -1.69
C LEU A 71 -9.46 -5.89 -1.35
N SER A 72 -10.10 -4.73 -1.45
CA SER A 72 -11.54 -4.57 -1.20
C SER A 72 -12.37 -5.32 -2.23
N VAL A 73 -11.99 -5.25 -3.52
CA VAL A 73 -12.61 -6.02 -4.60
C VAL A 73 -12.41 -7.53 -4.39
N LEU A 74 -11.19 -7.96 -4.02
CA LEU A 74 -10.90 -9.36 -3.71
C LEU A 74 -11.70 -9.88 -2.51
N ARG A 75 -12.02 -9.03 -1.53
CA ARG A 75 -12.86 -9.40 -0.39
C ARG A 75 -14.30 -9.64 -0.83
N ILE A 76 -14.85 -8.75 -1.67
CA ILE A 76 -16.21 -8.89 -2.21
C ILE A 76 -16.32 -10.16 -3.08
N LEU A 77 -15.33 -10.41 -3.95
CA LEU A 77 -15.29 -11.61 -4.79
C LEU A 77 -15.22 -12.90 -3.94
N ARG A 78 -14.39 -12.94 -2.89
CA ARG A 78 -14.34 -14.08 -1.97
C ARG A 78 -15.65 -14.29 -1.22
N PHE A 79 -16.31 -13.21 -0.82
CA PHE A 79 -17.58 -13.28 -0.11
C PHE A 79 -18.68 -13.85 -1.01
N LEU A 80 -18.69 -13.46 -2.28
CA LEU A 80 -19.62 -14.00 -3.29
C LEU A 80 -19.36 -15.48 -3.60
N ASP A 81 -18.10 -15.87 -3.77
CA ASP A 81 -17.68 -17.26 -4.06
C ASP A 81 -17.98 -18.20 -2.87
N SER A 82 -17.87 -17.69 -1.63
CA SER A 82 -18.12 -18.48 -0.42
C SER A 82 -19.62 -18.72 -0.13
N ASP A 83 -20.53 -18.00 -0.81
CA ASP A 83 -21.97 -18.15 -0.61
C ASP A 83 -22.61 -19.18 -1.57
N ASP A 84 -21.87 -19.62 -2.60
CA ASP A 84 -22.29 -20.65 -3.57
C ASP A 84 -22.01 -22.09 -3.07
N ASP A 85 -21.23 -22.25 -2.00
CA ASP A 85 -20.93 -23.54 -1.34
C ASP A 85 -21.90 -23.86 -0.19
N LYS A 86 -23.21 -23.65 -0.39
CA LYS A 86 -24.24 -24.25 0.49
C LYS A 86 -24.67 -25.61 -0.09
N PRO A 87 -24.29 -26.75 0.52
CA PRO A 87 -24.81 -28.04 0.11
C PRO A 87 -26.30 -28.11 0.48
N SER A 88 -27.15 -28.20 -0.55
CA SER A 88 -28.57 -28.55 -0.46
C SER A 88 -28.76 -30.03 -0.09
#